data_AF-A0A7J5XES6-F1
#
_entry.id   AF-A0A7J5XES6-F1
#
_cell.length_a   1.000
_cell.length_b   1.000
_cell.length_c   1.000
_cell.angle_alpha   90.00
_cell.angle_beta   90.00
_cell.angle_gamma   90.00
#
_symmetry.space_group_name_H-M   'P 1'
#
loop_
_entity.id
_entity.type
_entity.pdbx_description
1 polymer ?
#
loop_
_entity_poly.entity_id
_entity_poly.type
_entity_poly.pdbx_seq_one_letter_code
_entity_poly.pdbx_strand_id
1 'polypeptide(L)'
;MKITVEFEECLKDSPRFRATIEEVEGDVCELESKLDKRPSCEWKAAESHPPPPPPPPPPPPPPTSVTQPRPHFPLCSGEEGSAGEWLVKLCIGMIDAGKAYNAANRQFVNGIRELAQQSTKDEVIESSLTKFAESLQEMINYHTILFDQAQRSIKIQLQTFIKDDLRKFKEAKKQFDKVSEEKEAALIKNAQAPRNKQHEVEEATNILTATRKCFRHIVLDYVLQMLSFMYAHLTFFHQGYDLFSELQPLMKQLGGQVLNP
;
A
#
# COMPACT_ATOMS: atom_id res chain seq x y z
N MET A 1 1.09 17.20 -9.04
CA MET A 1 2.24 17.90 -8.41
C MET A 1 3.36 18.02 -9.43
N LYS A 2 3.80 19.24 -9.76
CA LYS A 2 4.93 19.49 -10.68
C LYS A 2 5.89 20.42 -9.95
N ILE A 3 7.00 19.88 -9.43
CA ILE A 3 8.01 20.66 -8.72
C ILE A 3 9.13 21.05 -9.68
N THR A 4 9.43 22.35 -9.73
CA THR A 4 10.67 22.88 -10.28
C THR A 4 11.41 23.61 -9.17
N VAL A 5 12.21 22.87 -8.39
CA VAL A 5 13.15 23.50 -7.45
C VAL A 5 14.42 23.82 -8.20
N GLU A 6 14.70 25.11 -8.38
CA GLU A 6 15.99 25.56 -8.90
C GLU A 6 17.06 25.34 -7.82
N PHE A 7 18.09 24.56 -8.14
CA PHE A 7 19.18 24.22 -7.22
C PHE A 7 19.86 25.47 -6.63
N GLU A 8 19.96 26.53 -7.43
CA GLU A 8 20.55 27.79 -7.01
C GLU A 8 19.68 28.53 -5.97
N GLU A 9 18.36 28.46 -6.10
CA GLU A 9 17.41 29.06 -5.15
C GLU A 9 17.36 28.31 -3.81
N CYS A 10 17.50 26.98 -3.88
CA CYS A 10 17.63 26.09 -2.71
C CYS A 10 18.88 26.43 -1.87
N LEU A 11 20.04 26.60 -2.51
CA LEU A 11 21.27 26.97 -1.81
C LEU A 11 21.26 28.41 -1.27
N LYS A 12 20.47 29.30 -1.87
CA LYS A 12 20.25 30.68 -1.41
C LYS A 12 19.27 30.77 -0.25
N ASP A 13 18.51 29.70 0.02
CA ASP A 13 17.39 29.70 0.95
C ASP A 13 16.41 30.86 0.68
N SER A 14 16.05 31.03 -0.59
CA SER A 14 15.24 32.17 -1.00
C SER A 14 13.80 32.06 -0.50
N PRO A 15 13.08 33.19 -0.32
CA PRO A 15 11.65 33.15 -0.01
C PRO A 15 10.82 32.37 -1.05
N ARG A 16 11.25 32.40 -2.33
CA ARG A 16 10.62 31.63 -3.41
C ARG A 16 10.79 30.14 -3.20
N PHE A 17 12.00 29.69 -2.86
CA PHE A 17 12.27 28.30 -2.50
C PHE A 17 11.40 27.86 -1.32
N ARG A 18 11.35 28.65 -0.24
CA ARG A 18 10.53 28.35 0.95
C ARG A 18 9.04 28.21 0.61
N ALA A 19 8.49 29.10 -0.21
CA ALA A 19 7.09 29.01 -0.64
C ALA A 19 6.80 27.74 -1.45
N THR A 20 7.70 27.33 -2.35
CA THR A 20 7.55 26.06 -3.10
C THR A 20 7.59 24.84 -2.18
N ILE A 21 8.47 24.85 -1.17
CA ILE A 21 8.55 23.78 -0.18
C ILE A 21 7.23 23.68 0.61
N GLU A 22 6.71 24.83 1.08
CA GLU A 22 5.47 24.90 1.86
C GLU A 22 4.25 24.37 1.08
N GLU A 23 4.12 24.72 -0.21
CA GLU A 23 3.05 24.20 -1.09
C GLU A 23 3.08 22.66 -1.14
N VAL A 24 4.26 22.10 -1.37
CA VAL A 24 4.43 20.65 -1.51
C VAL A 24 4.19 19.93 -0.19
N GLU A 25 4.69 20.47 0.91
CA GLU A 25 4.43 19.94 2.24
C GLU A 25 2.94 19.98 2.59
N GLY A 26 2.21 21.03 2.18
CA GLY A 26 0.77 21.13 2.32
C GLY A 26 0.03 19.98 1.63
N ASP A 27 0.36 19.72 0.37
CA ASP A 27 -0.18 18.60 -0.41
C ASP A 27 0.10 17.25 0.27
N VAL A 28 1.32 17.03 0.79
CA VAL A 28 1.68 15.80 1.50
C VAL A 28 0.89 15.66 2.80
N CYS A 29 0.73 16.75 3.57
CA CYS A 29 -0.08 16.74 4.79
C CYS A 29 -1.57 16.46 4.52
N GLU A 30 -2.12 16.97 3.42
CA GLU A 30 -3.49 16.65 3.01
C GLU A 30 -3.62 15.16 2.66
N LEU A 31 -2.65 14.62 1.91
CA LEU A 31 -2.60 13.21 1.56
C LEU A 31 -2.51 12.31 2.79
N GLU A 32 -1.63 12.62 3.74
CA GLU A 32 -1.50 11.92 5.02
C GLU A 32 -2.82 11.96 5.79
N SER A 33 -3.45 13.13 5.89
CA SER A 33 -4.74 13.29 6.56
C SER A 33 -5.84 12.41 5.95
N LYS A 34 -5.82 12.23 4.62
CA LYS A 34 -6.74 11.32 3.91
C LYS A 34 -6.41 9.85 4.18
N LEU A 35 -5.13 9.51 4.34
CA LEU A 35 -4.66 8.17 4.67
C LEU A 35 -4.86 7.81 6.15
N ASP A 36 -5.01 8.79 7.04
CA ASP A 36 -5.27 8.56 8.46
C ASP A 36 -6.77 8.55 8.80
N LYS A 37 -7.60 9.32 8.09
CA LYS A 37 -9.05 9.38 8.32
C LYS A 37 -9.71 8.05 7.98
N ARG A 38 -10.01 7.26 9.02
CA ARG A 38 -10.77 6.01 8.89
C ARG A 38 -12.13 6.31 8.23
N PRO A 39 -12.53 5.58 7.18
CA PRO A 39 -13.87 5.75 6.64
C PRO A 39 -14.90 5.43 7.73
N SER A 40 -15.86 6.33 7.93
CA SER A 40 -16.96 6.21 8.89
C SER A 40 -17.90 5.02 8.63
N CYS A 41 -17.64 4.23 7.59
CA CYS A 41 -18.31 2.97 7.37
C CYS A 41 -17.84 1.96 8.41
N GLU A 42 -18.40 2.06 9.61
CA GLU A 42 -18.72 0.88 10.40
C GLU A 42 -19.57 -0.03 9.51
N TRP A 43 -18.93 -0.83 8.66
CA TRP A 43 -19.47 -2.15 8.37
C TRP A 43 -19.42 -2.84 9.72
N LYS A 44 -20.47 -2.64 10.53
CA LYS A 44 -20.79 -3.54 11.62
C LYS A 44 -20.70 -4.90 10.97
N ALA A 45 -19.63 -5.62 11.26
CA ALA A 45 -19.51 -7.00 10.86
C ALA A 45 -20.85 -7.58 11.29
N ALA A 46 -21.67 -7.98 10.32
CA ALA A 46 -22.81 -8.80 10.66
C ALA A 46 -22.16 -9.92 11.45
N GLU A 47 -22.40 -9.94 12.76
CA GLU A 47 -22.14 -11.10 13.58
C GLU A 47 -23.02 -12.17 12.96
N SER A 48 -22.49 -12.81 11.93
CA SER A 48 -22.98 -14.09 11.45
C SER A 48 -22.62 -15.03 12.59
N HIS A 49 -23.44 -15.01 13.64
CA HIS A 49 -23.57 -16.15 14.50
C HIS A 49 -23.70 -17.34 13.55
N PRO A 50 -22.77 -18.31 13.60
CA PRO A 50 -22.93 -19.51 12.81
C PRO A 50 -24.32 -20.08 13.13
N PRO A 51 -25.11 -20.53 12.14
CA PRO A 51 -26.37 -21.19 12.42
C PRO A 51 -26.11 -22.28 13.48
N PRO A 52 -26.98 -22.42 14.49
CA PRO A 52 -26.75 -23.38 15.57
C PRO A 52 -26.49 -24.77 14.94
N PRO A 53 -25.45 -25.48 15.38
CA PRO A 53 -25.11 -26.77 14.79
C PRO A 53 -26.30 -27.73 14.97
N PRO A 54 -26.59 -28.61 13.99
CA PRO A 54 -27.59 -29.66 14.17
C PRO A 54 -27.22 -30.52 15.39
N PRO A 55 -28.21 -31.08 16.11
CA PRO A 55 -27.95 -31.88 17.30
C PRO A 55 -27.03 -33.07 16.97
N PRO A 56 -26.03 -33.38 17.82
CA PRO A 56 -25.01 -34.38 17.50
C PRO A 56 -25.61 -35.80 17.48
N PRO A 57 -25.16 -36.68 16.55
CA PRO A 57 -25.41 -38.12 16.67
C PRO A 57 -24.67 -38.72 17.89
N PRO A 58 -25.15 -39.84 18.46
CA PRO A 58 -24.55 -40.45 19.65
C PRO A 58 -23.09 -40.87 19.39
N PRO A 59 -22.20 -40.77 20.41
CA PRO A 59 -20.75 -40.88 20.22
C PRO A 59 -20.27 -42.33 20.02
N PRO A 60 -19.39 -42.60 19.05
CA PRO A 60 -18.55 -43.81 19.01
C PRO A 60 -17.29 -43.67 19.90
N PRO A 61 -16.66 -44.79 20.33
CA PRO A 61 -15.54 -44.78 21.28
C PRO A 61 -14.24 -44.17 20.71
N PRO A 62 -13.32 -43.68 21.56
CA PRO A 62 -12.21 -42.85 21.13
C PRO A 62 -11.07 -43.68 20.54
N PRO A 63 -10.33 -43.12 19.56
CA PRO A 63 -8.89 -43.10 19.74
C PRO A 63 -8.19 -41.78 19.34
N THR A 64 -7.23 -41.43 20.19
CA THR A 64 -5.95 -40.71 19.95
C THR A 64 -5.91 -39.50 19.01
N SER A 65 -5.93 -38.33 19.65
CA SER A 65 -5.16 -37.10 19.38
C SER A 65 -4.30 -37.04 18.11
N VAL A 66 -4.78 -36.28 17.11
CA VAL A 66 -3.92 -35.49 16.22
C VAL A 66 -4.58 -34.12 16.04
N THR A 67 -4.04 -33.12 16.72
CA THR A 67 -4.49 -31.72 16.62
C THR A 67 -3.95 -31.12 15.33
N GLN A 68 -4.80 -30.94 14.31
CA GLN A 68 -4.47 -30.06 13.17
C GLN A 68 -4.87 -28.62 13.50
N PRO A 69 -4.06 -27.59 13.18
CA PRO A 69 -4.44 -26.20 13.40
C PRO A 69 -5.50 -25.77 12.39
N ARG A 70 -6.62 -25.26 12.91
CA ARG A 70 -7.64 -24.53 12.14
C ARG A 70 -7.01 -23.21 11.64
N PRO A 71 -7.25 -22.78 10.39
CA PRO A 71 -6.78 -21.46 9.95
C PRO A 71 -7.46 -20.38 10.78
N HIS A 72 -6.67 -19.65 11.56
CA HIS A 72 -7.11 -18.46 12.27
C HIS A 72 -7.39 -17.37 11.23
N PHE A 73 -8.66 -17.05 11.02
CA PHE A 73 -9.01 -15.73 10.51
C PHE A 73 -8.73 -14.72 11.63
N PRO A 74 -7.93 -13.68 11.41
CA PRO A 74 -7.73 -12.66 12.42
C PRO A 74 -9.06 -11.92 12.59
N LEU A 75 -9.74 -12.15 13.72
CA LEU A 75 -10.72 -11.19 14.21
C LEU A 75 -9.96 -9.88 14.40
N CYS A 76 -10.45 -8.81 13.77
CA CYS A 76 -10.00 -7.44 14.01
C CYS A 76 -10.26 -7.05 15.47
N SER A 77 -9.39 -7.49 16.38
CA SER A 77 -9.14 -6.80 17.65
C SER A 77 -8.61 -5.42 17.29
N GLY A 78 -9.21 -4.37 17.86
CA GLY A 78 -8.97 -2.97 17.53
C GLY A 78 -7.50 -2.54 17.57
N GLU A 79 -6.80 -2.72 16.46
CA GLU A 79 -5.49 -2.12 16.22
C GLU A 79 -5.70 -0.69 15.75
N GLU A 80 -5.17 0.26 16.53
CA GLU A 80 -4.90 1.63 16.09
C GLU A 80 -3.96 1.57 14.89
N GLY A 81 -4.49 1.82 13.69
CA GLY A 81 -3.74 1.87 12.45
C GLY A 81 -4.42 2.84 11.48
N SER A 82 -3.63 3.49 10.62
CA SER A 82 -4.15 4.47 9.65
C SER A 82 -5.16 3.82 8.69
N ALA A 83 -6.04 4.63 8.07
CA ALA A 83 -7.00 4.15 7.09
C ALA A 83 -6.33 3.42 5.91
N GLY A 84 -5.14 3.87 5.51
CA GLY A 84 -4.34 3.20 4.49
C GLY A 84 -3.86 1.81 4.92
N GLU A 85 -3.39 1.64 6.15
CA GLU A 85 -3.04 0.31 6.67
C GLU A 85 -4.27 -0.61 6.80
N TRP A 86 -5.42 -0.04 7.17
CA TRP A 86 -6.68 -0.77 7.20
C TRP A 86 -7.12 -1.25 5.82
N LEU A 87 -7.01 -0.41 4.78
CA LEU A 87 -7.29 -0.79 3.39
C LEU A 87 -6.39 -1.93 2.91
N VAL A 88 -5.10 -1.89 3.25
CA VAL A 88 -4.16 -2.98 2.94
C VAL A 88 -4.60 -4.27 3.63
N LYS A 89 -4.99 -4.23 4.91
CA LYS A 89 -5.50 -5.40 5.65
C LYS A 89 -6.76 -5.98 5.01
N LEU A 90 -7.72 -5.14 4.61
CA LEU A 90 -8.91 -5.61 3.90
C LEU A 90 -8.58 -6.27 2.56
N CYS A 91 -7.65 -5.68 1.80
CA CYS A 91 -7.21 -6.24 0.52
C CYS A 91 -6.55 -7.61 0.72
N ILE A 92 -5.72 -7.77 1.75
CA ILE A 92 -5.12 -9.07 2.11
C ILE A 92 -6.21 -10.09 2.42
N GLY A 93 -7.19 -9.74 3.26
CA GLY A 93 -8.30 -10.64 3.60
C GLY A 93 -9.12 -11.06 2.37
N MET A 94 -9.39 -10.13 1.45
CA MET A 94 -10.06 -10.42 0.18
C MET A 94 -9.25 -11.39 -0.68
N ILE A 95 -7.93 -11.18 -0.81
CA ILE A 95 -7.04 -12.03 -1.60
C ILE A 95 -6.99 -13.44 -1.01
N ASP A 96 -6.84 -13.58 0.31
CA ASP A 96 -6.72 -14.87 0.96
C ASP A 96 -8.02 -15.68 0.87
N ALA A 97 -9.17 -15.04 1.10
CA ALA A 97 -10.48 -15.66 0.90
C ALA A 97 -10.70 -16.08 -0.57
N GLY A 98 -10.32 -15.23 -1.52
CA GLY A 98 -10.39 -15.53 -2.95
C GLY A 98 -9.49 -16.69 -3.38
N LYS A 99 -8.28 -16.78 -2.83
CA LYS A 99 -7.37 -17.90 -3.08
C LYS A 99 -7.91 -19.22 -2.53
N ALA A 100 -8.52 -19.20 -1.34
CA ALA A 100 -9.19 -20.37 -0.77
C ALA A 100 -10.39 -20.82 -1.64
N TYR A 101 -11.21 -19.88 -2.12
CA TYR A 101 -12.28 -20.16 -3.08
C TYR A 101 -11.75 -20.80 -4.37
N ASN A 102 -10.72 -20.22 -4.99
CA ASN A 102 -10.11 -20.79 -6.19
C ASN A 102 -9.51 -22.18 -5.96
N ALA A 103 -8.98 -22.46 -4.76
CA ALA A 103 -8.49 -23.79 -4.42
C ALA A 103 -9.64 -24.83 -4.37
N ALA A 104 -10.77 -24.48 -3.75
CA ALA A 104 -11.96 -25.33 -3.75
C ALA A 104 -12.52 -25.52 -5.17
N ASN A 105 -12.58 -24.45 -5.97
CA ASN A 105 -13.02 -24.53 -7.37
C ASN A 105 -12.10 -25.42 -8.22
N ARG A 106 -10.78 -25.41 -8.01
CA ARG A 106 -9.87 -26.36 -8.69
C ARG A 106 -10.21 -27.81 -8.38
N GLN A 107 -10.50 -28.12 -7.12
CA GLN A 107 -10.91 -29.48 -6.74
C GLN A 107 -12.23 -29.88 -7.42
N PHE A 108 -13.19 -28.96 -7.49
CA PHE A 108 -14.45 -29.19 -8.18
C PHE A 108 -14.26 -29.44 -9.69
N VAL A 109 -13.45 -28.61 -10.36
CA VAL A 109 -13.10 -28.78 -11.79
C VAL A 109 -12.41 -30.13 -12.03
N ASN A 110 -11.52 -30.56 -11.13
CA ASN A 110 -10.88 -31.88 -11.24
C ASN A 110 -11.91 -33.01 -11.15
N GLY A 111 -12.87 -32.93 -10.23
CA GLY A 111 -13.96 -33.90 -10.13
C GLY A 111 -14.82 -33.96 -11.40
N ILE A 112 -15.11 -32.81 -12.03
CA ILE A 112 -15.82 -32.76 -13.32
C ILE A 112 -15.00 -33.47 -14.42
N ARG A 113 -13.69 -33.23 -14.47
CA ARG A 113 -12.80 -33.88 -15.46
C ARG A 113 -12.74 -35.39 -15.27
N GLU A 114 -12.65 -35.86 -14.03
CA GLU A 114 -12.69 -37.30 -13.71
C GLU A 114 -14.03 -37.92 -14.13
N LEU A 115 -15.15 -37.23 -13.90
CA LEU A 115 -16.47 -37.68 -14.33
C LEU A 115 -16.59 -37.73 -15.86
N ALA A 116 -16.07 -36.72 -16.57
CA ALA A 116 -16.02 -36.70 -18.02
C ALA A 116 -15.27 -37.92 -18.58
N GLN A 117 -14.10 -38.23 -18.01
CA GLN A 117 -13.28 -39.40 -18.40
C GLN A 117 -13.99 -40.74 -18.15
N GLN A 118 -14.81 -40.84 -17.11
CA GLN A 118 -15.61 -42.04 -16.85
C GLN A 118 -16.82 -42.17 -17.80
N SER A 119 -17.21 -41.07 -18.45
CA SER A 119 -18.40 -40.98 -19.31
C SER A 119 -18.11 -41.23 -20.80
N THR A 120 -16.94 -41.76 -21.16
CA THR A 120 -16.45 -41.99 -22.55
C THR A 120 -17.34 -42.85 -23.45
N LYS A 121 -18.43 -43.41 -22.91
CA LYS A 121 -19.46 -44.12 -23.69
C LYS A 121 -20.54 -43.19 -24.24
N ASP A 122 -20.62 -41.96 -23.73
CA ASP A 122 -21.56 -40.93 -24.15
C ASP A 122 -20.79 -39.67 -24.52
N GLU A 123 -20.51 -39.52 -25.83
CA GLU A 123 -19.74 -38.40 -26.38
C GLU A 123 -20.34 -37.03 -26.04
N VAL A 124 -21.67 -36.93 -25.90
CA VAL A 124 -22.34 -35.66 -25.61
C VAL A 124 -22.08 -35.26 -24.16
N ILE A 125 -22.18 -36.21 -23.23
CA ILE A 125 -21.90 -35.98 -21.81
C ILE A 125 -20.40 -35.68 -21.61
N GLU A 126 -19.52 -36.47 -22.19
CA GLU A 126 -18.06 -36.25 -22.10
C GLU A 126 -17.67 -34.87 -22.64
N SER A 127 -18.14 -34.51 -23.84
CA SER A 127 -17.82 -33.22 -24.46
C SER A 127 -18.36 -32.04 -23.66
N SER A 128 -19.58 -32.15 -23.12
CA SER A 128 -20.21 -31.08 -22.34
C SER A 128 -19.49 -30.86 -21.00
N LEU A 129 -19.16 -31.93 -20.27
CA LEU A 129 -18.45 -31.84 -18.99
C LEU A 129 -17.03 -31.30 -19.18
N THR A 130 -16.34 -31.71 -20.26
CA THR A 130 -15.01 -31.22 -20.59
C THR A 130 -15.01 -29.71 -20.85
N LYS A 131 -15.93 -29.22 -21.70
CA LYS A 131 -16.08 -27.78 -21.97
C LYS A 131 -16.44 -26.98 -20.72
N PHE A 132 -17.28 -27.54 -19.85
CA PHE A 132 -17.63 -26.90 -18.58
C PHE A 132 -16.41 -26.79 -17.65
N ALA A 133 -15.62 -27.86 -17.54
CA ALA A 133 -14.38 -27.86 -16.77
C ALA A 133 -13.33 -26.88 -17.32
N GLU A 134 -13.20 -26.77 -18.64
CA GLU A 134 -12.31 -25.80 -19.30
C GLU A 134 -12.73 -24.35 -19.00
N SER A 135 -14.02 -24.04 -19.12
CA SER A 135 -14.57 -22.70 -18.83
C SER A 135 -14.33 -22.28 -17.37
N LEU A 136 -14.57 -23.20 -16.42
CA LEU A 136 -14.27 -22.95 -15.00
C LEU A 136 -12.78 -22.82 -14.74
N GLN A 137 -11.94 -23.56 -15.45
CA GLN A 137 -10.48 -23.45 -15.34
C GLN A 137 -10.00 -22.07 -15.80
N GLU A 138 -10.56 -21.51 -16.87
CA GLU A 138 -10.28 -20.14 -17.31
C GLU A 138 -10.67 -19.12 -16.24
N MET A 139 -11.87 -19.23 -15.65
CA MET A 139 -12.30 -18.37 -14.54
C MET A 139 -11.31 -18.38 -13.36
N ILE A 140 -10.82 -19.57 -12.97
CA ILE A 140 -9.83 -19.71 -11.90
C ILE A 140 -8.52 -19.01 -12.27
N ASN A 141 -8.09 -19.12 -13.53
CA ASN A 141 -6.87 -18.46 -14.00
C ASN A 141 -7.03 -16.92 -13.94
N TYR A 142 -8.17 -16.38 -14.37
CA TYR A 142 -8.46 -14.94 -14.29
C TYR A 142 -8.45 -14.43 -12.85
N HIS A 143 -9.13 -15.11 -11.92
CA HIS A 143 -9.10 -14.76 -10.51
C HIS A 143 -7.68 -14.82 -9.93
N THR A 144 -6.87 -15.78 -10.36
CA THR A 144 -5.47 -15.89 -9.92
C THR A 144 -4.66 -14.67 -10.35
N ILE A 145 -4.79 -14.24 -11.61
CA ILE A 145 -4.16 -13.02 -12.13
C ILE A 145 -4.67 -11.79 -11.35
N LEU A 146 -5.98 -11.66 -11.17
CA LEU A 146 -6.59 -10.56 -10.43
C LEU A 146 -6.03 -10.45 -9.01
N PHE A 147 -5.90 -11.57 -8.29
CA PHE A 147 -5.38 -11.56 -6.92
C PHE A 147 -3.89 -11.24 -6.85
N ASP A 148 -3.08 -11.76 -7.77
CA ASP A 148 -1.65 -11.42 -7.83
C ASP A 148 -1.43 -9.94 -8.15
N GLN A 149 -2.30 -9.38 -8.99
CA GLN A 149 -2.26 -7.99 -9.35
C GLN A 149 -2.74 -7.09 -8.21
N ALA A 150 -3.83 -7.44 -7.52
CA ALA A 150 -4.26 -6.76 -6.30
C ALA A 150 -3.19 -6.82 -5.21
N GLN A 151 -2.47 -7.94 -5.08
CA GLN A 151 -1.37 -8.08 -4.13
C GLN A 151 -0.20 -7.15 -4.45
N ARG A 152 0.17 -7.01 -5.74
CA ARG A 152 1.26 -6.11 -6.13
C ARG A 152 0.88 -4.64 -6.01
N SER A 153 -0.26 -4.25 -6.55
CA SER A 153 -0.64 -2.83 -6.62
C SER A 153 -1.21 -2.28 -5.32
N ILE A 154 -2.09 -3.03 -4.65
CA ILE A 154 -2.74 -2.52 -3.44
C ILE A 154 -1.92 -2.89 -2.22
N LYS A 155 -1.56 -4.16 -2.03
CA LYS A 155 -0.82 -4.56 -0.81
C LYS A 155 0.60 -4.00 -0.82
N ILE A 156 1.43 -4.32 -1.83
CA ILE A 156 2.85 -3.95 -1.80
C ILE A 156 3.03 -2.44 -1.97
N GLN A 157 2.50 -1.84 -3.03
CA GLN A 157 2.79 -0.43 -3.30
C GLN A 157 2.19 0.52 -2.25
N LEU A 158 0.92 0.33 -1.84
CA LEU A 158 0.33 1.20 -0.81
C LEU A 158 1.05 1.04 0.54
N GLN A 159 1.45 -0.19 0.90
CA GLN A 159 2.20 -0.43 2.13
C GLN A 159 3.58 0.22 2.08
N THR A 160 4.32 0.09 0.97
CA THR A 160 5.62 0.76 0.79
C THR A 160 5.46 2.27 0.83
N PHE A 161 4.46 2.81 0.16
CA PHE A 161 4.21 4.25 0.14
C PHE A 161 3.95 4.81 1.55
N ILE A 162 3.08 4.15 2.34
CA ILE A 162 2.72 4.60 3.70
C ILE A 162 3.87 4.38 4.69
N LYS A 163 4.47 3.18 4.67
CA LYS A 163 5.44 2.79 5.72
C LYS A 163 6.85 3.29 5.44
N ASP A 164 7.23 3.43 4.18
CA ASP A 164 8.60 3.76 3.81
C ASP A 164 8.68 5.18 3.24
N ASP A 165 7.97 5.48 2.16
CA ASP A 165 8.17 6.76 1.43
C ASP A 165 7.68 7.97 2.24
N LEU A 166 6.48 7.88 2.80
CA LEU A 166 5.92 8.94 3.65
C LEU A 166 6.74 9.12 4.93
N ARG A 167 7.17 8.02 5.56
CA ARG A 167 7.99 8.07 6.78
C ARG A 167 9.34 8.74 6.52
N LYS A 168 10.02 8.37 5.42
CA LYS A 168 11.31 8.97 5.03
C LYS A 168 11.18 10.46 4.74
N PHE A 169 10.11 10.86 4.04
CA PHE A 169 9.82 12.27 3.79
C PHE A 169 9.67 13.05 5.11
N LYS A 170 8.90 12.51 6.07
CA LYS A 170 8.69 13.16 7.38
C LYS A 170 9.98 13.31 8.18
N GLU A 171 10.85 12.31 8.16
CA GLU A 171 12.14 12.41 8.85
C GLU A 171 13.07 13.43 8.17
N ALA A 172 13.13 13.43 6.83
CA ALA A 172 13.92 14.43 6.11
C ALA A 172 13.41 15.86 6.36
N LYS A 173 12.08 16.07 6.37
CA LYS A 173 11.46 17.35 6.74
C LYS A 173 11.88 17.78 8.15
N LYS A 174 11.77 16.88 9.13
CA LYS A 174 12.16 17.17 10.52
C LYS A 174 13.62 17.60 10.64
N GLN A 175 14.54 16.95 9.92
CA GLN A 175 15.95 17.34 9.90
C GLN A 175 16.14 18.71 9.22
N PHE A 176 15.43 18.96 8.12
CA PHE A 176 15.45 20.24 7.42
C PHE A 176 14.94 21.41 8.29
N ASP A 177 13.82 21.22 8.99
CA ASP A 177 13.25 22.23 9.90
C ASP A 177 14.23 22.54 11.03
N LYS A 178 14.76 21.50 11.70
CA LYS A 178 15.74 21.66 12.78
C LYS A 178 16.97 22.45 12.33
N VAL A 179 17.59 22.08 11.20
CA VAL A 179 18.80 22.77 10.72
C VAL A 179 18.49 24.17 10.19
N SER A 180 17.27 24.40 9.70
CA SER A 180 16.78 25.74 9.35
C SER A 180 16.71 26.65 10.58
N GLU A 181 16.11 26.17 11.68
CA GLU A 181 16.02 26.90 12.95
C GLU A 181 17.41 27.18 13.55
N GLU A 182 18.30 26.18 13.54
CA GLU A 182 19.69 26.35 13.99
C GLU A 182 20.44 27.40 13.17
N LYS A 183 20.21 27.46 11.85
CA LYS A 183 20.81 28.46 10.97
C LYS A 183 20.31 29.86 11.30
N GLU A 184 19.01 30.01 11.53
CA GLU A 184 18.41 31.29 11.92
C GLU A 184 18.95 31.77 13.27
N ALA A 185 19.01 30.89 14.27
CA ALA A 185 19.61 31.20 15.56
C ALA A 185 21.09 31.63 15.45
N ALA A 186 21.87 30.96 14.59
CA ALA A 186 23.26 31.31 14.33
C ALA A 186 23.40 32.66 13.61
N LEU A 187 22.49 33.01 12.69
CA LEU A 187 22.44 34.32 12.03
C LEU A 187 22.18 35.43 13.06
N ILE A 188 21.19 35.25 13.93
CA ILE A 188 20.86 36.21 14.99
C ILE A 188 22.04 36.38 15.95
N LYS A 189 22.64 35.27 16.42
CA LYS A 189 23.83 35.30 17.30
C LYS A 189 25.01 36.03 16.65
N ASN A 190 25.26 35.80 15.36
CA ASN A 190 26.33 36.46 14.63
C ASN A 190 26.07 37.96 14.43
N ALA A 191 24.84 38.35 14.10
CA ALA A 191 24.46 39.75 13.91
C ALA A 191 24.53 40.58 15.22
N GLN A 192 24.25 39.94 16.36
CA GLN A 192 24.28 40.56 17.69
C GLN A 192 25.66 40.50 18.36
N ALA A 193 26.66 39.88 17.74
CA ALA A 193 27.98 39.70 18.34
C ALA A 193 28.65 41.06 18.66
N PRO A 194 29.13 41.27 19.89
CA PRO A 194 29.72 42.54 20.31
C PRO A 194 31.08 42.75 19.63
N ARG A 195 31.14 43.73 18.72
CA ARG A 195 32.33 43.99 17.87
C ARG A 195 33.61 44.34 18.64
N ASN A 196 33.49 44.74 19.90
CA ASN A 196 34.64 45.02 20.77
C ASN A 196 35.30 43.76 21.34
N LYS A 197 34.67 42.58 21.20
CA LYS A 197 35.19 41.30 21.66
C LYS A 197 35.47 40.38 20.48
N GLN A 198 36.65 40.53 19.90
CA GLN A 198 37.05 39.84 18.68
C GLN A 198 36.86 38.30 18.76
N HIS A 199 37.21 37.68 19.88
CA HIS A 199 37.04 36.24 20.09
C HIS A 199 35.56 35.80 20.02
N GLU A 200 34.63 36.58 20.59
CA GLU A 200 33.19 36.26 20.55
C GLU A 200 32.64 36.41 19.12
N VAL A 201 33.12 37.40 18.36
CA VAL A 201 32.79 37.58 16.94
C VAL A 201 33.29 36.40 16.10
N GLU A 202 34.53 35.96 16.34
CA GLU A 202 35.12 34.81 15.66
C GLU A 202 34.36 33.52 15.96
N GLU A 203 34.01 33.27 17.23
CA GLU A 203 33.19 32.11 17.63
C GLU A 203 31.83 32.12 16.93
N ALA A 204 31.10 33.25 16.98
CA ALA A 204 29.79 33.36 16.34
C ALA A 204 29.88 33.18 14.81
N THR A 205 30.95 33.67 14.18
CA THR A 205 31.19 33.51 12.73
C THR A 205 31.53 32.07 12.36
N ASN A 206 32.31 31.37 13.19
CA ASN A 206 32.64 29.96 13.00
C ASN A 206 31.40 29.07 13.11
N ILE A 207 30.57 29.29 14.13
CA ILE A 207 29.28 28.59 14.29
C ILE A 207 28.39 28.82 13.07
N LEU A 208 28.19 30.08 12.66
CA LEU A 208 27.39 30.42 11.48
C LEU A 208 27.92 29.74 10.20
N THR A 209 29.24 29.70 10.02
CA THR A 209 29.86 29.06 8.86
C THR A 209 29.62 27.56 8.84
N ALA A 210 29.74 26.89 10.00
CA ALA A 210 29.47 25.46 10.14
C ALA A 210 27.99 25.16 9.88
N THR A 211 27.06 25.91 10.48
CA THR A 211 25.62 25.70 10.29
C THR A 211 25.19 25.98 8.84
N ARG A 212 25.76 26.97 8.16
CA ARG A 212 25.52 27.20 6.72
C ARG A 212 25.98 26.03 5.85
N LYS A 213 27.11 25.39 6.17
CA LYS A 213 27.56 24.19 5.46
C LYS A 213 26.60 23.02 5.72
N CYS A 214 26.23 22.79 6.98
CA CYS A 214 25.26 21.75 7.35
C CYS A 214 23.93 21.93 6.60
N PHE A 215 23.39 23.15 6.62
CA PHE A 215 22.15 23.50 5.91
C PHE A 215 22.22 23.15 4.42
N ARG A 216 23.33 23.46 3.75
CA ARG A 216 23.50 23.13 2.32
C ARG A 216 23.46 21.63 2.03
N HIS A 217 23.93 20.79 2.94
CA HIS A 217 23.82 19.33 2.76
C HIS A 217 22.37 18.87 2.99
N ILE A 218 21.79 19.28 4.12
CA ILE A 218 20.46 18.84 4.53
C ILE A 218 19.37 19.32 3.57
N VAL A 219 19.46 20.54 3.05
CA VAL A 219 18.48 21.06 2.09
C VAL A 219 18.49 20.28 0.78
N LEU A 220 19.67 19.80 0.35
CA LEU A 220 19.79 18.98 -0.86
C LEU A 220 19.24 17.58 -0.62
N ASP A 221 19.56 16.96 0.52
CA ASP A 221 19.00 15.67 0.91
C ASP A 221 17.47 15.75 1.01
N TYR A 222 16.95 16.87 1.55
CA TYR A 222 15.52 17.10 1.65
C TYR A 222 14.88 17.22 0.27
N VAL A 223 15.37 18.10 -0.60
CA VAL A 223 14.83 18.27 -1.97
C VAL A 223 14.90 16.96 -2.76
N LEU A 224 15.98 16.19 -2.63
CA LEU A 224 16.09 14.86 -3.22
C LEU A 224 15.02 13.91 -2.68
N GLN A 225 14.78 13.93 -1.36
CA GLN A 225 13.74 13.12 -0.75
C GLN A 225 12.33 13.53 -1.22
N MET A 226 12.07 14.83 -1.44
CA MET A 226 10.80 15.31 -2.01
C MET A 226 10.61 14.81 -3.45
N LEU A 227 11.66 14.89 -4.29
CA LEU A 227 11.64 14.37 -5.66
C LEU A 227 11.42 12.85 -5.68
N SER A 228 12.08 12.13 -4.76
CA SER A 228 11.91 10.69 -4.58
C SER A 228 10.46 10.34 -4.17
N PHE A 229 9.90 11.07 -3.21
CA PHE A 229 8.52 10.91 -2.78
C PHE A 229 7.52 11.18 -3.92
N MET A 230 7.74 12.24 -4.70
CA MET A 230 6.93 12.53 -5.88
C MET A 230 7.00 11.43 -6.94
N TYR A 231 8.19 10.88 -7.17
CA TYR A 231 8.37 9.79 -8.11
C TYR A 231 7.66 8.51 -7.64
N ALA A 232 7.73 8.21 -6.34
CA ALA A 232 6.98 7.13 -5.72
C ALA A 232 5.47 7.33 -5.87
N HIS A 233 4.97 8.55 -5.62
CA HIS A 233 3.57 8.91 -5.83
C HIS A 233 3.15 8.74 -7.31
N LEU A 234 3.92 9.24 -8.26
CA LEU A 234 3.63 9.06 -9.70
C LEU A 234 3.62 7.59 -10.08
N THR A 235 4.60 6.82 -9.60
CA THR A 235 4.71 5.38 -9.86
C THR A 235 3.51 4.63 -9.32
N PHE A 236 3.05 4.96 -8.11
CA PHE A 236 1.86 4.37 -7.50
C PHE A 236 0.61 4.55 -8.39
N PHE A 237 0.35 5.78 -8.86
CA PHE A 237 -0.80 6.04 -9.71
C PHE A 237 -0.67 5.45 -11.12
N HIS A 238 0.54 5.45 -11.70
CA HIS A 238 0.76 4.86 -13.01
C HIS A 238 0.57 3.34 -12.98
N GLN A 239 1.16 2.66 -12.00
CA GLN A 239 1.01 1.21 -11.83
C GLN A 239 -0.45 0.84 -11.48
N GLY A 240 -1.16 1.70 -10.74
CA GLY A 240 -2.60 1.55 -10.51
C GLY A 240 -3.43 1.72 -11.79
N TYR A 241 -3.07 2.64 -12.68
CA TYR A 241 -3.74 2.83 -13.97
C TYR A 241 -3.46 1.67 -14.94
N ASP A 242 -2.22 1.21 -15.01
CA ASP A 242 -1.83 0.04 -15.81
C ASP A 242 -2.61 -1.19 -15.38
N LEU A 243 -2.77 -1.39 -14.06
CA LEU A 243 -3.59 -2.46 -13.49
C LEU A 243 -5.02 -2.48 -14.05
N PHE A 244 -5.73 -1.35 -14.00
CA PHE A 244 -7.10 -1.27 -14.50
C PHE A 244 -7.17 -1.45 -16.02
N SER A 245 -6.17 -0.95 -16.74
CA SER A 245 -6.05 -1.09 -18.19
C SER A 245 -5.81 -2.53 -18.63
N GLU A 246 -4.99 -3.29 -17.91
CA GLU A 246 -4.72 -4.72 -18.15
C GLU A 246 -5.91 -5.62 -17.79
N LEU A 247 -6.72 -5.23 -16.79
CA LEU A 247 -7.91 -5.98 -16.38
C LEU A 247 -9.09 -5.82 -17.36
N GLN A 248 -9.17 -4.69 -18.06
CA GLN A 248 -10.30 -4.34 -18.93
C GLN A 248 -10.55 -5.33 -20.09
N PRO A 249 -9.53 -5.82 -20.83
CA PRO A 249 -9.72 -6.85 -21.86
C PRO A 249 -10.20 -8.19 -21.29
N LEU A 250 -9.68 -8.58 -20.11
CA LEU A 250 -10.02 -9.84 -19.44
C LEU A 250 -11.49 -9.86 -19.01
N MET A 251 -11.98 -8.74 -18.46
CA MET A 251 -13.40 -8.59 -18.09
C MET A 251 -14.33 -8.60 -19.31
N LYS A 252 -13.91 -8.01 -20.44
CA LYS A 252 -14.71 -8.01 -21.68
C LYS A 252 -14.80 -9.40 -22.30
N GLN A 253 -13.72 -10.18 -22.25
CA GLN A 253 -13.72 -11.55 -22.77
C GLN A 253 -14.64 -12.46 -21.93
N LEU A 254 -14.59 -12.33 -20.60
CA LEU A 254 -15.48 -13.07 -19.69
C LEU A 254 -16.95 -12.68 -19.88
N GLY A 255 -17.25 -11.38 -19.99
CA GLY A 255 -18.60 -10.88 -20.27
C GLY A 255 -19.14 -11.36 -21.62
N GLY A 256 -18.27 -11.41 -22.64
CA GLY A 256 -18.64 -11.89 -23.97
C GLY A 256 -18.96 -13.38 -24.03
N GLN A 257 -18.24 -14.21 -23.26
CA GLN A 257 -18.49 -15.67 -23.20
C GLN A 257 -19.69 -16.05 -22.31
N VAL A 258 -20.02 -15.24 -21.30
CA VAL A 258 -21.19 -15.50 -20.43
C VAL A 258 -22.50 -14.96 -21.04
N LEU A 259 -22.43 -13.90 -21.87
CA LEU A 259 -23.62 -13.28 -22.49
C LEU A 259 -23.96 -13.79 -23.89
N ASN A 260 -23.08 -14.57 -24.52
CA ASN A 260 -23.40 -15.33 -25.75
C ASN A 260 -23.25 -16.83 -25.47
N PRO A 261 -24.32 -17.48 -24.96
CA PRO A 261 -24.35 -18.94 -24.80
C PRO A 261 -24.25 -19.69 -26.14
#